data_AF-A0A4R0RKV0-F1
#
_entry.id   AF-A0A4R0RKV0-F1
#
_cell.length_a   1.000
_cell.length_b   1.000
_cell.length_c   1.000
_cell.angle_alpha   90.00
_cell.angle_beta   90.00
_cell.angle_gamma   90.00
#
_symmetry.space_group_name_H-M   'P 1'
#
loop_
_entity.id
_entity.type
_entity.pdbx_description
1 polymer ?
#
loop_
_entity_poly.entity_id
_entity_poly.type
_entity_poly.pdbx_seq_one_letter_code
_entity_poly.pdbx_strand_id
1 'polypeptide(L)'
;MAQCCKSFYDPAMDLLWHVIPNIAPVIRCLPPDALQVAEFEPDKYNCVRRIISLTPGRELDAKDWRRALLNASRVKEITSEWYGAPGRADGATNDSWEVSPDIFQAFGRYSRSDVSVQCLLPNVWRFEGSESWEIQDAPQILVDLAYLVDEKLTTLWLHEVDMFQSDEDTVNAVIGPIIKRYKYLQDIQFYLVHPASWSAQSIIVFTELLASLSDVRFLRTNLPLRRISPDQDAVEVQVKSPVDAFLPCLQELRMELPDRDISAGLSCIQDITSRELKELWVICAPTTTTHNFQVFFKTLARRRFPLRELKVHVRSGADEVLTTDNIESHFLFPITMSPLFTLQDLSHIELHMVLATGLTDEFMLNLARAWPRLWYLSVKSDLKHVAQPSLTLEGLLPLSELCPRLDTLNLSFHATLPSAGAIQRAKEIRRKAHRFKRLGAYFTCAPSEDDPERLADFLLDMFPRIYSFHLGDTMAEQSVEYPEAISRWERLQHVVLARQQGMSMFDLE
;
A
#
# COMPACT_ATOMS: atom_id res chain seq x y z
N MET A 1 -27.61 -26.07 23.28
CA MET A 1 -26.80 -27.25 22.93
C MET A 1 -25.31 -26.97 23.20
N ALA A 2 -24.96 -26.61 24.44
CA ALA A 2 -23.59 -26.34 24.86
C ALA A 2 -23.41 -26.76 26.33
N GLN A 3 -23.55 -28.06 26.59
CA GLN A 3 -23.02 -28.68 27.82
C GLN A 3 -21.76 -29.47 27.44
N CYS A 4 -20.94 -28.90 26.55
CA CYS A 4 -19.83 -29.59 25.90
C CYS A 4 -18.66 -29.77 26.88
N CYS A 5 -18.04 -30.94 26.76
CA CYS A 5 -16.89 -31.46 27.49
C CYS A 5 -15.88 -30.38 27.95
N LYS A 6 -15.59 -30.34 29.26
CA LYS A 6 -14.64 -29.40 29.89
C LYS A 6 -13.28 -29.35 29.17
N SER A 7 -12.87 -30.45 28.53
CA SER A 7 -11.63 -30.54 27.76
C SER A 7 -11.57 -29.62 26.53
N PHE A 8 -12.72 -29.19 25.99
CA PHE A 8 -12.77 -28.28 24.84
C PHE A 8 -12.93 -26.81 25.23
N TYR A 9 -13.19 -26.52 26.51
CA TYR A 9 -13.46 -25.16 26.96
C TYR A 9 -12.25 -24.24 26.73
N ASP A 10 -11.07 -24.62 27.23
CA ASP A 10 -9.88 -23.76 27.13
C ASP A 10 -9.43 -23.55 25.67
N PRO A 11 -9.30 -24.58 24.81
CA PRO A 11 -8.94 -24.36 23.40
C PRO A 11 -9.97 -23.51 22.64
N ALA A 12 -11.27 -23.69 22.92
CA ALA A 12 -12.32 -22.89 22.28
C ALA A 12 -12.26 -21.42 22.72
N MET A 13 -11.97 -21.16 24.00
CA MET A 13 -11.79 -19.81 24.53
C MET A 13 -10.51 -19.16 23.99
N ASP A 14 -9.41 -19.92 23.85
CA ASP A 14 -8.19 -19.40 23.22
C ASP A 14 -8.44 -18.96 21.78
N LEU A 15 -9.21 -19.74 21.01
CA LEU A 15 -9.57 -19.37 19.64
C LEU A 15 -10.53 -18.18 19.61
N LEU A 16 -11.56 -18.17 20.46
CA LEU A 16 -12.58 -17.12 20.49
C LEU A 16 -11.99 -15.74 20.85
N TRP A 17 -11.00 -15.71 21.74
CA TRP A 17 -10.37 -14.46 22.20
C TRP A 17 -9.08 -14.13 21.47
N HIS A 18 -8.60 -14.98 20.54
CA HIS A 18 -7.32 -14.79 19.87
C HIS A 18 -7.20 -13.43 19.18
N VAL A 19 -8.21 -13.10 18.37
CA VAL A 19 -8.35 -11.84 17.63
C VAL A 19 -9.61 -11.14 18.12
N ILE A 20 -9.48 -9.88 18.53
CA ILE A 20 -10.64 -9.04 18.90
C ILE A 20 -10.61 -7.74 18.09
N PRO A 21 -11.79 -7.16 17.78
CA PRO A 21 -11.87 -5.97 16.94
C PRO A 21 -11.40 -4.68 17.65
N ASN A 22 -11.53 -4.64 18.98
CA ASN A 22 -11.06 -3.59 19.87
C ASN A 22 -11.11 -4.11 21.31
N ILE A 23 -10.89 -3.25 22.31
CA ILE A 23 -10.84 -3.66 23.72
C ILE A 23 -12.21 -3.85 24.39
N ALA A 24 -13.31 -3.38 23.77
CA ALA A 24 -14.65 -3.44 24.34
C ALA A 24 -15.09 -4.86 24.78
N PRO A 25 -14.83 -5.96 24.04
CA PRO A 25 -15.15 -7.31 24.50
C PRO A 25 -14.52 -7.67 25.85
N VAL A 26 -13.28 -7.24 26.10
CA VAL A 26 -12.58 -7.47 27.37
C VAL A 26 -13.23 -6.62 28.48
N ILE A 27 -13.51 -5.36 28.20
CA ILE A 27 -14.15 -4.44 29.16
C ILE A 27 -15.55 -4.92 29.53
N ARG A 28 -16.32 -5.45 28.59
CA ARG A 28 -17.66 -6.03 28.85
C ARG A 28 -17.64 -7.26 29.76
N CYS A 29 -16.46 -7.78 30.11
CA CYS A 29 -16.32 -8.83 31.13
C CYS A 29 -16.30 -8.27 32.57
N LEU A 30 -16.23 -6.95 32.75
CA LEU A 30 -16.43 -6.29 34.04
C LEU A 30 -17.87 -6.49 34.55
N PRO A 31 -18.12 -6.29 35.86
CA PRO A 31 -19.46 -6.41 36.43
C PRO A 31 -20.47 -5.47 35.73
N PRO A 32 -21.70 -5.94 35.41
CA PRO A 32 -22.70 -5.11 34.74
C PRO A 32 -23.09 -3.84 35.51
N ASP A 33 -23.01 -3.85 36.84
CA ASP A 33 -23.28 -2.69 37.71
C ASP A 33 -22.17 -1.63 37.66
N ALA A 34 -21.02 -1.96 37.07
CA ALA A 34 -19.89 -1.05 36.93
C ALA A 34 -19.79 -0.39 35.57
N LEU A 35 -20.61 -0.80 34.60
CA LEU A 35 -20.60 -0.29 33.25
C LEU A 35 -21.90 0.45 32.94
N GLN A 36 -21.77 1.56 32.23
CA GLN A 36 -22.88 2.20 31.54
C GLN A 36 -22.55 2.28 30.05
N VAL A 37 -23.57 2.16 29.20
CA VAL A 37 -23.42 2.23 27.74
C VAL A 37 -24.24 3.39 27.23
N ALA A 38 -23.57 4.35 26.60
CA ALA A 38 -24.21 5.39 25.82
C ALA A 38 -24.34 4.90 24.37
N GLU A 39 -25.53 5.02 23.80
CA GLU A 39 -25.83 4.67 22.42
C GLU A 39 -26.23 5.94 21.66
N PHE A 40 -25.61 6.14 20.50
CA PHE A 40 -25.82 7.32 19.67
C PHE A 40 -26.73 6.99 18.49
N GLU A 41 -27.32 8.02 17.87
CA GLU A 41 -28.11 7.84 16.67
C GLU A 41 -27.26 7.20 15.55
N PRO A 42 -27.85 6.33 14.72
CA PRO A 42 -27.12 5.73 13.60
C PRO A 42 -26.60 6.81 12.64
N ASP A 43 -25.38 6.64 12.16
CA ASP A 43 -24.82 7.54 11.15
C ASP A 43 -25.48 7.35 9.76
N LYS A 44 -24.99 8.08 8.76
CA LYS A 44 -25.45 7.98 7.36
C LYS A 44 -25.27 6.58 6.73
N TYR A 45 -24.50 5.69 7.36
CA TYR A 45 -24.26 4.31 6.97
C TYR A 45 -24.98 3.30 7.88
N ASN A 46 -25.91 3.78 8.73
CA ASN A 46 -26.64 2.99 9.70
C ASN A 46 -25.70 2.27 10.71
N CYS A 47 -24.55 2.87 11.00
CA CYS A 47 -23.60 2.46 12.04
C CYS A 47 -24.03 3.06 13.38
N VAL A 48 -24.28 2.21 14.38
CA VAL A 48 -24.61 2.67 15.74
C VAL A 48 -23.35 2.74 16.57
N ARG A 49 -22.94 3.96 16.93
CA ARG A 49 -21.83 4.19 17.85
C ARG A 49 -22.28 3.93 19.29
N ARG A 50 -21.48 3.17 20.04
CA ARG A 50 -21.68 2.90 21.47
C ARG A 50 -20.42 3.15 22.27
N ILE A 51 -20.56 3.87 23.39
CA ILE A 51 -19.45 4.14 24.30
C ILE A 51 -19.71 3.45 25.63
N ILE A 52 -18.76 2.61 26.06
CA ILE A 52 -18.74 1.97 27.38
C ILE A 52 -17.96 2.88 28.34
N SER A 53 -18.56 3.26 29.45
CA SER A 53 -17.91 4.03 30.53
C SER A 53 -18.19 3.42 31.89
N LEU A 54 -17.49 3.88 32.93
CA LEU A 54 -17.75 3.46 34.30
C LEU A 54 -19.04 4.12 34.82
N THR A 55 -19.81 3.35 35.58
CA THR A 55 -20.95 3.90 36.31
C THR A 55 -20.46 4.96 37.31
N PRO A 56 -21.05 6.17 37.33
CA PRO A 56 -20.62 7.25 38.22
C PRO A 56 -20.58 6.81 39.70
N GLY A 57 -19.44 7.03 40.35
CA GLY A 57 -19.23 6.67 41.76
C GLY A 57 -18.90 5.20 42.03
N ARG A 58 -18.87 4.33 41.01
CA ARG A 58 -18.44 2.93 41.16
C ARG A 58 -16.92 2.82 41.03
N GLU A 59 -16.24 2.51 42.12
CA GLU A 59 -14.82 2.19 42.12
C GLU A 59 -14.58 0.71 41.85
N LEU A 60 -13.69 0.36 40.92
CA LEU A 60 -13.35 -1.03 40.60
C LEU A 60 -12.30 -1.59 41.55
N ASP A 61 -12.50 -2.81 42.04
CA ASP A 61 -11.53 -3.55 42.85
C ASP A 61 -10.89 -4.72 42.07
N ALA A 62 -9.94 -5.43 42.71
CA ALA A 62 -9.23 -6.55 42.08
C ALA A 62 -10.14 -7.71 41.63
N LYS A 63 -11.29 -7.93 42.29
CA LYS A 63 -12.23 -9.00 41.93
C LYS A 63 -13.00 -8.65 40.66
N ASP A 64 -13.31 -7.37 40.48
CA ASP A 64 -14.00 -6.86 39.29
C ASP A 64 -13.18 -7.14 38.01
N TRP A 65 -11.85 -6.96 38.09
CA TRP A 65 -10.94 -7.19 36.95
C TRP A 65 -10.69 -8.66 36.61
N ARG A 66 -10.99 -9.60 37.52
CA ARG A 66 -10.56 -11.01 37.40
C ARG A 66 -11.00 -11.66 36.09
N ARG A 67 -12.26 -11.43 35.66
CA ARG A 67 -12.80 -12.05 34.43
C ARG A 67 -12.25 -11.38 33.19
N ALA A 68 -12.10 -10.05 33.21
CA ALA A 68 -11.49 -9.30 32.12
C ALA A 68 -10.05 -9.77 31.89
N LEU A 69 -9.23 -9.84 32.93
CA LEU A 69 -7.84 -10.29 32.86
C LEU A 69 -7.69 -11.73 32.39
N LEU A 70 -8.58 -12.63 32.83
CA LEU A 70 -8.58 -14.03 32.39
C LEU A 70 -8.72 -14.13 30.88
N ASN A 71 -9.68 -13.41 30.29
CA ASN A 71 -9.91 -13.41 28.85
C ASN A 71 -8.85 -12.59 28.10
N ALA A 72 -8.44 -11.45 28.66
CA ALA A 72 -7.43 -10.57 28.08
C ALA A 72 -6.08 -11.28 27.88
N SER A 73 -5.72 -12.21 28.77
CA SER A 73 -4.51 -13.03 28.62
C SER A 73 -4.51 -13.94 27.38
N ARG A 74 -5.68 -14.26 26.82
CA ARG A 74 -5.83 -15.08 25.62
C ARG A 74 -5.72 -14.27 24.33
N VAL A 75 -5.88 -12.95 24.41
CA VAL A 75 -5.81 -12.05 23.27
C VAL A 75 -4.39 -11.94 22.75
N LYS A 76 -4.24 -12.10 21.43
CA LYS A 76 -2.98 -12.05 20.71
C LYS A 76 -2.94 -10.92 19.68
N GLU A 77 -4.09 -10.59 19.09
CA GLU A 77 -4.22 -9.56 18.07
C GLU A 77 -5.42 -8.65 18.37
N ILE A 78 -5.21 -7.34 18.25
CA ILE A 78 -6.29 -6.35 18.09
C ILE A 78 -6.22 -5.87 16.65
N THR A 79 -7.28 -6.07 15.88
CA THR A 79 -7.34 -5.72 14.46
C THR A 79 -8.62 -4.94 14.18
N SER A 80 -8.56 -3.81 13.48
CA SER A 80 -9.77 -3.18 12.99
C SER A 80 -10.31 -4.07 11.84
N GLU A 81 -11.46 -4.70 12.00
CA GLU A 81 -12.03 -5.59 10.97
C GLU A 81 -12.49 -4.84 9.69
N TRP A 82 -12.06 -3.58 9.49
CA TRP A 82 -12.56 -2.68 8.45
C TRP A 82 -11.84 -2.81 7.10
N TYR A 83 -10.72 -3.53 7.00
CA TYR A 83 -10.04 -3.72 5.71
C TYR A 83 -9.74 -5.19 5.41
N GLY A 84 -10.74 -5.88 4.87
CA GLY A 84 -10.50 -6.91 3.86
C GLY A 84 -10.15 -8.31 4.34
N ALA A 85 -10.74 -8.82 5.42
CA ALA A 85 -10.78 -10.26 5.65
C ALA A 85 -11.64 -10.92 4.53
N PRO A 86 -11.05 -11.68 3.58
CA PRO A 86 -11.82 -12.33 2.54
C PRO A 86 -12.56 -13.50 3.19
N GLY A 87 -13.87 -13.36 3.40
CA GLY A 87 -14.69 -14.47 3.89
C GLY A 87 -15.72 -14.15 4.97
N ARG A 88 -15.84 -12.92 5.48
CA ARG A 88 -17.05 -12.51 6.22
C ARG A 88 -18.05 -11.87 5.27
N ALA A 89 -18.83 -12.72 4.61
CA ALA A 89 -20.03 -12.34 3.91
C ALA A 89 -21.11 -11.90 4.93
N ASP A 90 -21.81 -10.82 4.58
CA ASP A 90 -23.18 -10.47 4.97
C ASP A 90 -23.58 -10.66 6.45
N GLY A 91 -23.54 -9.57 7.22
CA GLY A 91 -24.37 -9.44 8.43
C GLY A 91 -23.66 -9.05 9.73
N ALA A 92 -22.38 -8.67 9.71
CA ALA A 92 -21.80 -7.97 10.86
C ALA A 92 -22.51 -6.61 10.98
N THR A 93 -23.28 -6.42 12.05
CA THR A 93 -23.87 -5.12 12.40
C THR A 93 -22.77 -4.07 12.36
N ASN A 94 -23.00 -2.97 11.63
CA ASN A 94 -22.11 -1.80 11.52
C ASN A 94 -21.90 -1.08 12.87
N ASP A 95 -21.93 -1.77 14.01
CA ASP A 95 -21.92 -1.15 15.33
C ASP A 95 -20.49 -0.92 15.80
N SER A 96 -20.10 0.34 16.03
CA SER A 96 -18.81 0.68 16.63
C SER A 96 -18.91 0.70 18.15
N TRP A 97 -17.92 0.09 18.82
CA TRP A 97 -17.83 0.05 20.27
C TRP A 97 -16.56 0.76 20.73
N GLU A 98 -16.73 1.76 21.58
CA GLU A 98 -15.65 2.53 22.17
C GLU A 98 -15.61 2.34 23.69
N VAL A 99 -14.44 2.60 24.25
CA VAL A 99 -14.19 2.51 25.69
C VAL A 99 -13.73 3.88 26.15
N SER A 100 -14.40 4.41 27.16
CA SER A 100 -14.16 5.75 27.68
C SER A 100 -12.84 5.83 28.49
N PRO A 101 -12.16 7.00 28.50
CA PRO A 101 -10.90 7.24 29.24
C PRO A 101 -10.92 6.85 30.73
N ASP A 102 -12.07 6.98 31.40
CA ASP A 102 -12.24 6.66 32.83
C ASP A 102 -11.95 5.18 33.16
N ILE A 103 -12.22 4.27 32.22
CA ILE A 103 -11.90 2.84 32.35
C ILE A 103 -10.40 2.62 32.33
N PHE A 104 -9.65 3.27 31.44
CA PHE A 104 -8.19 3.19 31.39
C PHE A 104 -7.57 3.80 32.64
N GLN A 105 -8.12 4.91 33.15
CA GLN A 105 -7.68 5.49 34.42
C GLN A 105 -7.93 4.55 35.61
N ALA A 106 -9.08 3.86 35.65
CA ALA A 106 -9.35 2.85 36.68
C ALA A 106 -8.38 1.67 36.59
N PHE A 107 -8.07 1.20 35.39
CA PHE A 107 -7.06 0.16 35.18
C PHE A 107 -5.65 0.63 35.59
N GLY A 108 -5.30 1.88 35.27
CA GLY A 108 -4.04 2.52 35.68
C GLY A 108 -3.89 2.59 37.21
N ARG A 109 -4.99 2.83 37.95
CA ARG A 109 -5.00 2.73 39.42
C ARG A 109 -4.81 1.29 39.89
N TYR A 110 -5.53 0.34 39.31
CA TYR A 110 -5.41 -1.08 39.64
C TYR A 110 -3.99 -1.63 39.43
N SER A 111 -3.41 -1.43 38.23
CA SER A 111 -2.05 -1.89 37.89
C SER A 111 -0.95 -1.30 38.80
N ARG A 112 -1.13 -0.07 39.31
CA ARG A 112 -0.21 0.51 40.31
C ARG A 112 -0.34 -0.14 41.69
N SER A 113 -1.50 -0.70 42.02
CA SER A 113 -1.75 -1.36 43.30
C SER A 113 -1.39 -2.86 43.31
N ASP A 114 -1.46 -3.51 42.15
CA ASP A 114 -1.17 -4.93 41.98
C ASP A 114 0.01 -5.12 41.03
N VAL A 115 1.20 -5.30 41.61
CA VAL A 115 2.46 -5.42 40.87
C VAL A 115 2.49 -6.62 39.91
N SER A 116 1.58 -7.59 40.09
CA SER A 116 1.49 -8.76 39.21
C SER A 116 0.84 -8.46 37.85
N VAL A 117 0.15 -7.32 37.72
CA VAL A 117 -0.55 -6.91 36.49
C VAL A 117 -0.01 -5.57 35.99
N GLN A 118 0.87 -5.63 34.98
CA GLN A 118 1.50 -4.44 34.41
C GLN A 118 0.73 -3.84 33.23
N CYS A 119 -0.07 -4.66 32.54
CA CYS A 119 -0.91 -4.25 31.42
C CYS A 119 -2.15 -5.14 31.31
N LEU A 120 -3.17 -4.67 30.60
CA LEU A 120 -4.44 -5.39 30.45
C LEU A 120 -4.30 -6.58 29.49
N LEU A 121 -3.53 -6.44 28.42
CA LEU A 121 -3.38 -7.40 27.33
C LEU A 121 -1.91 -7.87 27.21
N PRO A 122 -1.46 -8.76 28.11
CA PRO A 122 -0.04 -9.08 28.27
C PRO A 122 0.57 -9.94 27.15
N ASN A 123 -0.25 -10.43 26.23
CA ASN A 123 0.15 -11.36 25.18
C ASN A 123 -0.16 -10.86 23.76
N VAL A 124 -0.60 -9.61 23.65
CA VAL A 124 -0.82 -8.97 22.35
C VAL A 124 0.54 -8.67 21.69
N TRP A 125 0.73 -9.19 20.48
CA TRP A 125 1.90 -8.92 19.65
C TRP A 125 1.57 -8.07 18.43
N ARG A 126 0.28 -7.94 18.09
CA ARG A 126 -0.23 -7.06 17.03
C ARG A 126 -1.35 -6.17 17.52
N PHE A 127 -1.17 -4.87 17.33
CA PHE A 127 -2.14 -3.84 17.66
C PHE A 127 -2.44 -2.96 16.45
N GLU A 128 -3.71 -2.85 16.12
CA GLU A 128 -4.24 -1.95 15.11
C GLU A 128 -5.21 -0.96 15.76
N GLY A 129 -4.90 0.32 15.66
CA GLY A 129 -5.76 1.44 16.06
C GLY A 129 -6.23 2.24 14.85
N SER A 130 -7.45 2.77 14.91
CA SER A 130 -8.04 3.66 13.91
C SER A 130 -8.79 4.81 14.60
N GLU A 131 -8.89 5.96 13.93
CA GLU A 131 -9.69 7.12 14.34
C GLU A 131 -11.20 6.90 14.39
N SER A 132 -11.70 5.73 13.97
CA SER A 132 -13.08 5.32 14.27
C SER A 132 -13.40 5.32 15.78
N TRP A 133 -12.39 5.61 16.62
CA TRP A 133 -12.52 6.06 17.98
C TRP A 133 -12.59 7.59 17.91
N GLU A 134 -13.78 8.13 17.61
CA GLU A 134 -14.08 9.57 17.54
C GLU A 134 -14.00 10.23 18.94
N ILE A 135 -12.89 10.00 19.64
CA ILE A 135 -12.51 10.75 20.83
C ILE A 135 -11.80 11.97 20.27
N GLN A 136 -12.23 13.17 20.68
CA GLN A 136 -11.55 14.43 20.38
C GLN A 136 -10.09 14.49 20.89
N ASP A 137 -9.55 13.39 21.40
CA ASP A 137 -8.25 13.21 22.06
C ASP A 137 -7.49 12.00 21.49
N ALA A 138 -7.26 11.93 20.18
CA ALA A 138 -6.38 10.92 19.54
C ALA A 138 -4.97 10.76 20.17
N PRO A 139 -4.37 11.74 20.89
CA PRO A 139 -3.15 11.49 21.66
C PRO A 139 -3.34 10.48 22.82
N GLN A 140 -4.56 10.34 23.35
CA GLN A 140 -4.82 9.57 24.57
C GLN A 140 -4.68 8.06 24.35
N ILE A 141 -5.11 7.50 23.20
CA ILE A 141 -4.88 6.08 22.88
C ILE A 141 -3.38 5.73 22.87
N LEU A 142 -2.55 6.65 22.35
CA LEU A 142 -1.11 6.46 22.26
C LEU A 142 -0.46 6.50 23.64
N VAL A 143 -0.93 7.38 24.52
CA VAL A 143 -0.55 7.41 25.94
C VAL A 143 -1.04 6.14 26.66
N ASP A 144 -2.25 5.68 26.37
CA ASP A 144 -2.89 4.54 27.03
C ASP A 144 -2.31 3.20 26.57
N LEU A 145 -1.71 3.15 25.37
CA LEU A 145 -1.12 1.94 24.81
C LEU A 145 -0.15 1.25 25.79
N ALA A 146 0.59 2.03 26.59
CA ALA A 146 1.50 1.51 27.61
C ALA A 146 0.81 0.74 28.74
N TYR A 147 -0.45 1.06 29.06
CA TYR A 147 -1.25 0.33 30.04
C TYR A 147 -2.01 -0.85 29.41
N LEU A 148 -2.18 -0.80 28.09
CA LEU A 148 -2.91 -1.83 27.35
C LEU A 148 -2.03 -3.00 26.99
N VAL A 149 -0.85 -2.76 26.43
CA VAL A 149 -0.05 -3.79 25.78
C VAL A 149 1.33 -3.90 26.44
N ASP A 150 1.82 -5.14 26.51
CA ASP A 150 3.15 -5.48 27.00
C ASP A 150 4.24 -5.14 25.97
N GLU A 151 5.51 -5.16 26.37
CA GLU A 151 6.68 -4.84 25.53
C GLU A 151 6.90 -5.84 24.37
N LYS A 152 6.09 -6.88 24.27
CA LYS A 152 6.13 -7.93 23.23
C LYS A 152 5.52 -7.51 21.89
N LEU A 153 5.03 -6.27 21.77
CA LEU A 153 4.44 -5.76 20.56
C LEU A 153 5.45 -5.76 19.40
N THR A 154 5.15 -6.50 18.33
CA THR A 154 5.95 -6.56 17.11
C THR A 154 5.29 -5.84 15.94
N THR A 155 3.97 -5.68 15.98
CA THR A 155 3.19 -5.02 14.92
C THR A 155 2.35 -3.89 15.50
N LEU A 156 2.59 -2.67 15.05
CA LEU A 156 1.84 -1.47 15.45
C LEU A 156 1.31 -0.75 14.23
N TRP A 157 0.00 -0.80 14.03
CA TRP A 157 -0.67 -0.14 12.93
C TRP A 157 -1.59 0.94 13.48
N LEU A 158 -1.39 2.17 13.04
CA LEU A 158 -2.14 3.33 13.46
C LEU A 158 -2.66 4.02 12.20
N HIS A 159 -3.96 3.88 11.98
CA HIS A 159 -4.68 4.42 10.84
C HIS A 159 -5.40 5.70 11.22
N GLU A 160 -5.37 6.69 10.32
CA GLU A 160 -6.13 7.94 10.46
C GLU A 160 -5.84 8.66 11.80
N VAL A 161 -4.60 8.66 12.27
CA VAL A 161 -4.32 9.36 13.54
C VAL A 161 -4.46 10.86 13.33
N ASP A 162 -5.41 11.50 14.01
CA ASP A 162 -5.50 12.96 14.02
C ASP A 162 -4.55 13.56 15.06
N MET A 163 -3.43 14.06 14.56
CA MET A 163 -2.43 14.80 15.31
C MET A 163 -2.31 16.22 14.74
N PHE A 164 -3.45 16.86 14.47
CA PHE A 164 -3.53 18.20 13.89
C PHE A 164 -2.62 19.20 14.63
N GLN A 165 -1.76 19.89 13.87
CA GLN A 165 -0.84 20.92 14.40
C GLN A 165 0.14 20.42 15.48
N SER A 166 0.51 19.13 15.48
CA SER A 166 1.49 18.62 16.45
C SER A 166 2.88 19.25 16.25
N ASP A 167 3.31 20.02 17.26
CA ASP A 167 4.68 20.50 17.39
C ASP A 167 5.65 19.36 17.76
N GLU A 168 6.94 19.68 17.79
CA GLU A 168 8.00 18.70 18.07
C GLU A 168 7.85 18.08 19.47
N ASP A 169 7.43 18.87 20.46
CA ASP A 169 7.23 18.44 21.84
C ASP A 169 6.07 17.45 21.94
N THR A 170 4.97 17.70 21.24
CA THR A 170 3.80 16.82 21.18
C THR A 170 4.15 15.49 20.53
N VAL A 171 4.84 15.51 19.39
CA VAL A 171 5.30 14.28 18.72
C VAL A 171 6.20 13.47 19.64
N ASN A 172 7.16 14.12 20.30
CA ASN A 172 8.07 13.44 21.21
C ASN A 172 7.36 12.91 22.48
N ALA A 173 6.42 13.67 23.03
CA ALA A 173 5.67 13.28 24.24
C ALA A 173 4.70 12.12 23.98
N VAL A 174 4.14 12.03 22.78
CA VAL A 174 3.14 11.01 22.42
C VAL A 174 3.79 9.77 21.82
N ILE A 175 4.65 9.93 20.81
CA ILE A 175 5.25 8.82 20.07
C ILE A 175 6.54 8.32 20.73
N GLY A 176 7.31 9.21 21.35
CA GLY A 176 8.58 8.86 22.01
C GLY A 176 8.46 7.74 23.05
N PRO A 177 7.50 7.79 23.99
CA PRO A 177 7.28 6.71 24.96
C PRO A 177 6.94 5.36 24.31
N ILE A 178 6.16 5.37 23.23
CA ILE A 178 5.77 4.15 22.49
C ILE A 178 7.02 3.51 21.90
N ILE A 179 7.79 4.27 21.12
CA ILE A 179 8.99 3.77 20.45
C ILE A 179 10.03 3.30 21.48
N LYS A 180 10.19 4.01 22.60
CA LYS A 180 11.10 3.62 23.68
C LYS A 180 10.70 2.31 24.37
N ARG A 181 9.40 2.04 24.49
CA ARG A 181 8.84 0.85 25.13
C ARG A 181 8.87 -0.37 24.21
N TYR A 182 8.44 -0.22 22.96
CA TYR A 182 8.27 -1.31 22.00
C TYR A 182 9.47 -1.43 21.05
N LYS A 183 10.61 -1.86 21.60
CA LYS A 183 11.88 -1.91 20.84
C LYS A 183 11.95 -3.01 19.78
N TYR A 184 11.06 -4.00 19.85
CA TYR A 184 11.01 -5.15 18.95
C TYR A 184 9.99 -4.99 17.82
N LEU A 185 9.53 -3.75 17.56
CA LEU A 185 8.64 -3.48 16.44
C LEU A 185 9.30 -3.86 15.11
N GLN A 186 8.60 -4.70 14.36
CA GLN A 186 8.98 -5.18 13.03
C GLN A 186 8.08 -4.58 11.95
N ASP A 187 6.78 -4.44 12.23
CA ASP A 187 5.80 -3.92 11.27
C ASP A 187 5.15 -2.66 11.81
N ILE A 188 5.39 -1.53 11.14
CA ILE A 188 4.88 -0.23 11.55
C ILE A 188 4.03 0.35 10.42
N GLN A 189 2.79 0.71 10.75
CA GLN A 189 1.97 1.57 9.91
C GLN A 189 1.62 2.82 10.70
N PHE A 190 1.94 3.97 10.12
CA PHE A 190 1.63 5.27 10.72
C PHE A 190 1.04 6.19 9.66
N TYR A 191 -0.29 6.30 9.66
CA TYR A 191 -1.03 7.05 8.66
C TYR A 191 -1.83 8.16 9.34
N LEU A 192 -1.49 9.41 9.05
CA LEU A 192 -2.15 10.58 9.61
C LEU A 192 -3.33 11.05 8.77
N VAL A 193 -4.34 11.65 9.38
CA VAL A 193 -5.44 12.34 8.64
C VAL A 193 -4.91 13.58 7.93
N HIS A 194 -4.07 14.35 8.62
CA HIS A 194 -3.59 15.66 8.18
C HIS A 194 -2.06 15.74 8.14
N PRO A 195 -1.37 14.92 7.31
CA PRO A 195 0.11 14.89 7.26
C PRO A 195 0.73 16.21 6.80
N ALA A 196 -0.04 17.06 6.09
CA ALA A 196 0.39 18.39 5.68
C ALA A 196 0.49 19.39 6.85
N SER A 197 -0.18 19.12 7.97
CA SER A 197 -0.17 20.00 9.16
C SER A 197 1.11 19.90 9.99
N TRP A 198 1.91 18.85 9.79
CA TRP A 198 3.14 18.63 10.54
C TRP A 198 4.28 19.52 10.04
N SER A 199 4.98 20.15 10.99
CA SER A 199 6.15 20.96 10.69
C SER A 199 7.33 20.09 10.22
N ALA A 200 8.30 20.67 9.53
CA ALA A 200 9.53 19.98 9.15
C ALA A 200 10.28 19.43 10.38
N GLN A 201 10.25 20.16 11.49
CA GLN A 201 10.88 19.77 12.74
C GLN A 201 10.18 18.57 13.39
N SER A 202 8.84 18.56 13.42
CA SER A 202 8.03 17.43 13.89
C SER A 202 8.33 16.15 13.09
N ILE A 203 8.49 16.28 11.76
CA ILE A 203 8.86 15.18 10.87
C ILE A 203 10.26 14.65 11.16
N ILE A 204 11.22 15.54 11.43
CA ILE A 204 12.59 15.16 11.82
C ILE A 204 12.57 14.38 13.13
N VAL A 205 11.89 14.89 14.16
CA VAL A 205 11.77 14.21 15.46
C VAL A 205 11.18 12.81 15.29
N PHE A 206 10.08 12.68 14.54
CA PHE A 206 9.49 11.38 14.25
C PHE A 206 10.45 10.45 13.50
N THR A 207 11.20 10.97 12.53
CA THR A 207 12.18 10.19 11.77
C THR A 207 13.31 9.68 12.65
N GLU A 208 13.83 10.50 13.58
CA GLU A 208 14.87 10.09 14.51
C GLU A 208 14.35 9.12 15.58
N LEU A 209 13.08 9.24 16.00
CA LEU A 209 12.45 8.21 16.82
C LEU A 209 12.39 6.87 16.07
N LEU A 210 11.95 6.85 14.80
CA LEU A 210 11.98 5.64 13.98
C LEU A 210 13.39 5.08 13.79
N ALA A 211 14.40 5.95 13.68
CA ALA A 211 15.80 5.55 13.54
C ALA A 211 16.32 4.75 14.76
N SER A 212 15.68 4.91 15.93
CA SER A 212 16.03 4.15 17.14
C SER A 212 15.58 2.68 17.11
N LEU A 213 14.76 2.28 16.12
CA LEU A 213 14.25 0.93 15.93
C LEU A 213 15.08 0.16 14.89
N SER A 214 15.78 -0.88 15.33
CA SER A 214 16.66 -1.68 14.47
C SER A 214 15.94 -2.76 13.67
N ASP A 215 14.83 -3.29 14.21
CA ASP A 215 14.24 -4.54 13.76
C ASP A 215 13.08 -4.33 12.76
N VAL A 216 12.81 -3.09 12.37
CA VAL A 216 11.72 -2.73 11.45
C VAL A 216 11.97 -3.38 10.07
N ARG A 217 11.02 -4.22 9.66
CA ARG A 217 10.99 -4.94 8.37
C ARG A 217 9.96 -4.35 7.42
N PHE A 218 8.86 -3.84 7.95
CA PHE A 218 7.81 -3.17 7.17
C PHE A 218 7.54 -1.79 7.74
N LEU A 219 7.56 -0.79 6.86
CA LEU A 219 7.18 0.58 7.21
C LEU A 219 6.20 1.13 6.18
N ARG A 220 5.02 1.54 6.64
CA ARG A 220 4.07 2.35 5.87
C ARG A 220 3.87 3.70 6.54
N THR A 221 4.01 4.78 5.78
CA THR A 221 3.73 6.13 6.28
C THR A 221 3.29 7.08 5.19
N ASN A 222 2.51 8.10 5.57
CA ASN A 222 2.19 9.23 4.71
C ASN A 222 2.99 10.52 5.04
N LEU A 223 4.05 10.38 5.84
CA LEU A 223 4.99 11.45 6.14
C LEU A 223 6.28 11.35 5.30
N PRO A 224 6.83 12.47 4.83
CA PRO A 224 8.10 12.48 4.10
C PRO A 224 9.28 12.39 5.07
N LEU A 225 9.72 11.16 5.38
CA LEU A 225 10.79 10.92 6.36
C LEU A 225 12.08 11.65 5.97
N ARG A 226 12.63 12.42 6.89
CA ARG A 226 13.80 13.27 6.69
C ARG A 226 14.67 13.30 7.94
N ARG A 227 15.97 13.09 7.76
CA ARG A 227 16.98 13.22 8.83
C ARG A 227 17.63 14.59 8.82
N ILE A 228 18.25 14.96 9.93
CA ILE A 228 19.07 16.17 10.02
C ILE A 228 20.32 15.96 9.16
N SER A 229 20.52 16.84 8.16
CA SER A 229 21.76 16.83 7.39
C SER A 229 22.88 17.46 8.24
N PRO A 230 24.03 16.80 8.39
CA PRO A 230 25.13 17.33 9.19
C PRO A 230 25.70 18.66 8.64
N ASP A 231 25.39 19.05 7.39
CA ASP A 231 25.95 20.23 6.73
C ASP A 231 25.06 21.48 6.74
N GLN A 232 23.80 21.42 7.20
CA GLN A 232 22.87 22.56 7.05
C GLN A 232 22.46 23.28 8.34
N ASP A 233 22.64 22.68 9.53
CA ASP A 233 22.28 23.34 10.79
C ASP A 233 23.39 23.15 11.83
N ALA A 234 24.47 23.92 11.66
CA ALA A 234 25.42 24.18 12.73
C ALA A 234 24.82 25.17 13.76
N VAL A 235 23.73 24.77 14.41
CA VAL A 235 23.25 25.36 15.66
C VAL A 235 23.11 24.22 16.66
N GLU A 236 23.97 24.26 17.66
CA GLU A 236 24.14 23.37 18.81
C GLU A 236 22.95 22.44 19.13
N VAL A 237 22.94 21.26 18.51
CA VAL A 237 22.37 20.06 19.13
C VAL A 237 23.51 19.05 19.27
N GLN A 238 24.05 18.94 20.49
CA GLN A 238 25.05 17.93 20.83
C GLN A 238 24.41 16.53 20.80
N VAL A 239 24.22 15.96 19.62
CA VAL A 239 24.09 14.52 19.43
C VAL A 239 25.29 14.07 18.60
N LYS A 240 26.40 13.83 19.29
CA LYS A 240 27.50 13.04 18.74
C LYS A 240 27.05 11.58 18.72
N SER A 241 26.63 11.07 17.56
CA SER A 241 26.53 9.63 17.31
C SER A 241 26.94 9.31 15.87
N PRO A 242 27.70 8.24 15.62
CA PRO A 242 28.32 7.97 14.33
C PRO A 242 27.31 7.35 13.36
N VAL A 243 26.88 8.07 12.32
CA VAL A 243 26.12 7.53 11.16
C VAL A 243 25.20 6.37 11.56
N ASP A 244 24.24 6.64 12.46
CA ASP A 244 23.36 5.59 12.97
C ASP A 244 22.58 4.99 11.80
N ALA A 245 22.65 3.66 11.69
CA ALA A 245 22.05 2.91 10.60
C ALA A 245 20.53 3.12 10.59
N PHE A 246 20.02 3.84 9.59
CA PHE A 246 18.59 4.09 9.48
C PHE A 246 17.89 2.87 8.89
N LEU A 247 16.97 2.26 9.66
CA LEU A 247 16.14 1.11 9.29
C LEU A 247 16.95 -0.02 8.60
N PRO A 248 17.91 -0.66 9.31
CA PRO A 248 18.87 -1.60 8.71
C PRO A 248 18.26 -2.93 8.27
N CYS A 249 17.11 -3.32 8.82
CA CYS A 249 16.41 -4.57 8.51
C CYS A 249 15.20 -4.39 7.58
N LEU A 250 14.99 -3.20 7.02
CA LEU A 250 13.79 -2.87 6.24
C LEU A 250 13.70 -3.74 4.98
N GLN A 251 12.59 -4.45 4.81
CA GLN A 251 12.31 -5.30 3.66
C GLN A 251 11.24 -4.70 2.74
N GLU A 252 10.30 -3.97 3.32
CA GLU A 252 9.19 -3.34 2.60
C GLU A 252 9.02 -1.89 3.08
N LEU A 253 8.97 -0.97 2.11
CA LEU A 253 8.70 0.45 2.35
C LEU A 253 7.50 0.91 1.52
N ARG A 254 6.51 1.50 2.18
CA ARG A 254 5.34 2.11 1.56
C ARG A 254 5.25 3.58 1.98
N MET A 255 5.42 4.48 1.03
CA MET A 255 5.31 5.93 1.24
C MET A 255 4.10 6.46 0.50
N GLU A 256 3.10 6.94 1.23
CA GLU A 256 1.87 7.49 0.65
C GLU A 256 1.86 8.99 0.78
N LEU A 257 2.39 9.70 -0.21
CA LEU A 257 2.62 11.14 -0.20
C LEU A 257 1.67 11.85 -1.19
N PRO A 258 0.34 11.73 -1.04
CA PRO A 258 -0.62 12.14 -2.07
C PRO A 258 -0.56 13.63 -2.42
N ASP A 259 -0.14 14.48 -1.48
CA ASP A 259 -0.06 15.94 -1.65
C ASP A 259 1.38 16.43 -1.83
N ARG A 260 2.34 15.52 -2.04
CA ARG A 260 3.76 15.87 -2.21
C ARG A 260 4.36 15.20 -3.44
N ASP A 261 5.29 15.91 -4.06
CA ASP A 261 6.12 15.38 -5.14
C ASP A 261 6.98 14.19 -4.67
N ILE A 262 7.29 13.26 -5.58
CA ILE A 262 8.12 12.07 -5.28
C ILE A 262 9.48 12.41 -4.63
N SER A 263 10.02 13.60 -4.88
CA SER A 263 11.26 14.10 -4.29
C SER A 263 11.20 14.17 -2.76
N ALA A 264 10.01 14.31 -2.17
CA ALA A 264 9.82 14.31 -0.72
C ALA A 264 10.25 12.97 -0.07
N GLY A 265 10.22 11.86 -0.82
CA GLY A 265 10.73 10.56 -0.38
C GLY A 265 12.23 10.35 -0.57
N LEU A 266 12.96 11.27 -1.22
CA LEU A 266 14.38 11.06 -1.58
C LEU A 266 15.29 10.95 -0.37
N SER A 267 15.10 11.79 0.66
CA SER A 267 15.93 11.74 1.88
C SER A 267 15.84 10.35 2.52
N CYS A 268 14.61 9.86 2.74
CA CYS A 268 14.37 8.53 3.26
C CYS A 268 15.13 7.44 2.47
N ILE A 269 14.99 7.43 1.14
CA ILE A 269 15.63 6.45 0.26
C ILE A 269 17.17 6.54 0.30
N GLN A 270 17.72 7.75 0.43
CA GLN A 270 19.16 7.98 0.53
C GLN A 270 19.72 7.50 1.87
N ASP A 271 18.95 7.65 2.93
CA ASP A 271 19.39 7.38 4.30
C ASP A 271 19.21 5.92 4.71
N ILE A 272 18.25 5.19 4.13
CA ILE A 272 18.00 3.76 4.45
C ILE A 272 19.24 2.91 4.25
N THR A 273 19.69 2.28 5.33
CA THR A 273 20.89 1.43 5.34
C THR A 273 20.62 -0.04 5.02
N SER A 274 19.35 -0.44 4.95
CA SER A 274 18.97 -1.81 4.66
C SER A 274 19.54 -2.35 3.36
N ARG A 275 20.02 -3.59 3.43
CA ARG A 275 20.43 -4.40 2.26
C ARG A 275 19.39 -5.46 1.91
N GLU A 276 18.23 -5.45 2.56
CA GLU A 276 17.16 -6.44 2.39
C GLU A 276 15.88 -5.84 1.80
N LEU A 277 15.90 -4.57 1.38
CA LEU A 277 14.74 -3.89 0.80
C LEU A 277 14.33 -4.55 -0.52
N LYS A 278 13.22 -5.30 -0.49
CA LYS A 278 12.66 -6.07 -1.61
C LYS A 278 11.49 -5.35 -2.27
N GLU A 279 10.71 -4.60 -1.51
CA GLU A 279 9.50 -3.97 -2.01
C GLU A 279 9.49 -2.48 -1.68
N LEU A 280 9.24 -1.67 -2.71
CA LEU A 280 9.08 -0.24 -2.58
C LEU A 280 7.80 0.19 -3.27
N TRP A 281 6.90 0.78 -2.50
CA TRP A 281 5.69 1.41 -3.00
C TRP A 281 5.69 2.89 -2.65
N VAL A 282 5.50 3.74 -3.66
CA VAL A 282 5.34 5.18 -3.49
C VAL A 282 4.05 5.64 -4.14
N ILE A 283 3.23 6.37 -3.41
CA ILE A 283 2.14 7.17 -3.96
C ILE A 283 2.57 8.64 -3.86
N CYS A 284 2.45 9.43 -4.92
CA CYS A 284 2.86 10.84 -4.94
C CYS A 284 1.82 11.73 -5.65
N ALA A 285 1.98 13.04 -5.49
CA ALA A 285 1.12 14.06 -6.08
C ALA A 285 1.23 14.15 -7.61
N PRO A 286 0.15 14.61 -8.30
CA PRO A 286 0.13 14.86 -9.74
C PRO A 286 1.15 15.90 -10.21
N THR A 287 1.61 16.77 -9.33
CA THR A 287 2.68 17.76 -9.58
C THR A 287 4.06 17.15 -9.83
N THR A 288 4.18 15.82 -9.79
CA THR A 288 5.46 15.13 -9.95
C THR A 288 6.00 15.18 -11.37
N THR A 289 7.12 15.89 -11.56
CA THR A 289 7.76 16.04 -12.87
C THR A 289 8.61 14.83 -13.27
N THR A 290 8.82 14.66 -14.57
CA THR A 290 9.76 13.67 -15.15
C THR A 290 11.17 13.81 -14.59
N HIS A 291 11.62 15.04 -14.32
CA HIS A 291 12.92 15.28 -13.70
C HIS A 291 13.01 14.62 -12.32
N ASN A 292 11.97 14.79 -11.49
CA ASN A 292 11.94 14.24 -10.14
C ASN A 292 11.87 12.71 -10.16
N PHE A 293 11.11 12.10 -11.08
CA PHE A 293 11.17 10.66 -11.32
C PHE A 293 12.57 10.20 -11.70
N GLN A 294 13.25 10.93 -12.61
CA GLN A 294 14.59 10.56 -13.04
C GLN A 294 15.60 10.62 -11.88
N VAL A 295 15.53 11.66 -11.04
CA VAL A 295 16.37 11.79 -9.84
C VAL A 295 16.07 10.65 -8.86
N PHE A 296 14.80 10.32 -8.66
CA PHE A 296 14.36 9.22 -7.81
C PHE A 296 14.89 7.86 -8.29
N PHE A 297 14.69 7.52 -9.56
CA PHE A 297 15.18 6.26 -10.14
C PHE A 297 16.71 6.18 -10.20
N LYS A 298 17.41 7.29 -10.47
CA LYS A 298 18.88 7.35 -10.34
C LYS A 298 19.33 7.10 -8.91
N THR A 299 18.60 7.59 -7.92
CA THR A 299 18.91 7.38 -6.51
C THR A 299 18.73 5.90 -6.16
N LEU A 300 17.62 5.27 -6.53
CA LEU A 300 17.40 3.83 -6.33
C LEU A 300 18.50 2.97 -6.99
N ALA A 301 18.85 3.29 -8.23
CA ALA A 301 19.90 2.62 -8.98
C ALA A 301 21.27 2.70 -8.27
N ARG A 302 21.59 3.84 -7.66
CA ARG A 302 22.83 4.04 -6.89
C ARG A 302 22.83 3.23 -5.58
N ARG A 303 21.68 3.12 -4.91
CA ARG A 303 21.57 2.35 -3.66
C ARG A 303 21.69 0.84 -3.87
N ARG A 304 21.34 0.33 -5.06
CA ARG A 304 21.43 -1.09 -5.43
C ARG A 304 20.72 -2.01 -4.44
N PHE A 305 19.55 -1.60 -3.96
CA PHE A 305 18.68 -2.45 -3.17
C PHE A 305 18.30 -3.72 -3.96
N PRO A 306 18.13 -4.89 -3.32
CA PRO A 306 17.68 -6.12 -3.97
C PRO A 306 16.16 -6.08 -4.24
N LEU A 307 15.69 -5.00 -4.88
CA LEU A 307 14.29 -4.75 -5.15
C LEU A 307 13.74 -5.80 -6.12
N ARG A 308 12.65 -6.43 -5.71
CA ARG A 308 11.84 -7.37 -6.49
C ARG A 308 10.58 -6.72 -7.01
N GLU A 309 10.05 -5.77 -6.24
CA GLU A 309 8.82 -5.06 -6.51
C GLU A 309 9.01 -3.56 -6.39
N LEU A 310 8.63 -2.85 -7.45
CA LEU A 310 8.61 -1.39 -7.50
C LEU A 310 7.23 -0.93 -7.97
N LYS A 311 6.53 -0.22 -7.09
CA LYS A 311 5.24 0.40 -7.36
C LYS A 311 5.37 1.91 -7.18
N VAL A 312 5.06 2.67 -8.21
CA VAL A 312 5.04 4.14 -8.16
C VAL A 312 3.75 4.60 -8.80
N HIS A 313 2.87 5.17 -7.98
CA HIS A 313 1.55 5.63 -8.41
C HIS A 313 1.43 7.13 -8.19
N VAL A 314 0.95 7.85 -9.19
CA VAL A 314 0.60 9.25 -9.08
C VAL A 314 -0.88 9.34 -8.81
N ARG A 315 -1.29 10.04 -7.74
CA ARG A 315 -2.70 10.21 -7.42
C ARG A 315 -3.37 11.04 -8.51
N SER A 316 -4.41 10.50 -9.13
CA SER A 316 -5.25 11.25 -10.06
C SER A 316 -6.03 12.32 -9.27
N GLY A 317 -5.69 13.59 -9.47
CA GLY A 317 -6.46 14.71 -8.94
C GLY A 317 -7.74 14.86 -9.76
N ALA A 318 -8.90 14.89 -9.11
CA ALA A 318 -10.19 15.00 -9.79
C ALA A 318 -10.34 16.30 -10.61
N ASP A 319 -9.52 17.32 -10.35
CA ASP A 319 -9.70 18.69 -10.86
C ASP A 319 -8.45 19.33 -11.51
N GLU A 320 -7.30 18.67 -11.55
CA GLU A 320 -6.11 19.23 -12.21
C GLU A 320 -6.04 18.80 -13.67
N VAL A 321 -6.74 19.54 -14.53
CA VAL A 321 -6.47 19.57 -15.97
C VAL A 321 -5.02 20.06 -16.13
N LEU A 322 -4.08 19.16 -16.39
CA LEU A 322 -2.78 19.57 -16.90
C LEU A 322 -3.03 20.49 -18.11
N THR A 323 -2.66 21.76 -17.97
CA THR A 323 -2.68 22.68 -19.11
C THR A 323 -1.67 22.19 -20.14
N THR A 324 -1.95 22.39 -21.43
CA THR A 324 -1.09 21.97 -22.55
C THR A 324 0.36 22.41 -22.40
N ASP A 325 0.58 23.54 -21.71
CA ASP A 325 1.89 24.15 -21.50
C ASP A 325 2.80 23.39 -20.50
N ASN A 326 2.23 22.52 -19.66
CA ASN A 326 2.98 21.74 -18.66
C ASN A 326 3.07 20.24 -18.97
N ILE A 327 2.50 19.77 -20.09
CA ILE A 327 2.48 18.35 -20.45
C ILE A 327 3.90 17.82 -20.69
N GLU A 328 4.79 18.62 -21.29
CA GLU A 328 6.13 18.16 -21.66
C GLU A 328 6.99 17.74 -20.46
N SER A 329 6.84 18.42 -19.33
CA SER A 329 7.60 18.15 -18.10
C SER A 329 7.13 16.91 -17.35
N HIS A 330 6.06 16.26 -17.82
CA HIS A 330 5.45 15.07 -17.18
C HIS A 330 5.51 13.81 -18.05
N PHE A 331 6.06 13.86 -19.28
CA PHE A 331 6.28 12.67 -20.11
C PHE A 331 7.36 11.76 -19.54
N LEU A 332 7.03 10.49 -19.35
CA LEU A 332 8.05 9.48 -19.11
C LEU A 332 8.79 9.14 -20.40
N PHE A 333 10.04 9.57 -20.47
CA PHE A 333 10.96 9.15 -21.52
C PHE A 333 11.72 7.87 -21.09
N PRO A 334 12.19 7.06 -22.05
CA PRO A 334 13.07 5.92 -21.80
C PRO A 334 14.24 6.24 -20.85
N ILE A 335 14.86 7.41 -21.02
CA ILE A 335 15.97 7.91 -20.20
C ILE A 335 15.62 8.10 -18.71
N THR A 336 14.34 8.24 -18.38
CA THR A 336 13.85 8.34 -17.01
C THR A 336 13.94 6.98 -16.32
N MET A 337 13.51 5.90 -17.00
CA MET A 337 13.49 4.54 -16.45
C MET A 337 14.81 3.77 -16.58
N SER A 338 15.66 4.09 -17.57
CA SER A 338 16.93 3.39 -17.81
C SER A 338 17.80 3.16 -16.55
N PRO A 339 17.88 4.06 -15.55
CA PRO A 339 18.62 3.77 -14.31
C PRO A 339 18.16 2.49 -13.59
N LEU A 340 16.87 2.15 -13.68
CA LEU A 340 16.30 0.97 -13.02
C LEU A 340 16.83 -0.34 -13.60
N PHE A 341 17.39 -0.36 -14.81
CA PHE A 341 17.99 -1.58 -15.39
C PHE A 341 19.19 -2.11 -14.59
N THR A 342 19.74 -1.31 -13.67
CA THR A 342 20.75 -1.75 -12.71
C THR A 342 20.20 -2.66 -11.61
N LEU A 343 18.88 -2.64 -11.38
CA LEU A 343 18.17 -3.44 -10.39
C LEU A 343 17.71 -4.76 -11.03
N GLN A 344 18.59 -5.75 -11.08
CA GLN A 344 18.41 -6.98 -11.87
C GLN A 344 17.38 -7.96 -11.29
N ASP A 345 17.04 -7.82 -10.01
CA ASP A 345 16.08 -8.70 -9.33
C ASP A 345 14.62 -8.25 -9.49
N LEU A 346 14.36 -7.12 -10.16
CA LEU A 346 13.01 -6.62 -10.40
C LEU A 346 12.19 -7.64 -11.19
N SER A 347 11.01 -7.91 -10.67
CA SER A 347 10.08 -8.92 -11.19
C SER A 347 8.63 -8.44 -11.25
N HIS A 348 8.28 -7.44 -10.44
CA HIS A 348 7.00 -6.75 -10.45
C HIS A 348 7.24 -5.25 -10.57
N ILE A 349 6.72 -4.63 -11.63
CA ILE A 349 6.85 -3.18 -11.86
C ILE A 349 5.48 -2.59 -12.16
N GLU A 350 5.07 -1.62 -11.35
CA GLU A 350 3.89 -0.77 -11.61
C GLU A 350 4.29 0.69 -11.58
N LEU A 351 4.15 1.36 -12.73
CA LEU A 351 4.34 2.78 -12.89
C LEU A 351 3.02 3.35 -13.41
N HIS A 352 2.20 3.87 -12.50
CA HIS A 352 0.93 4.52 -12.82
C HIS A 352 1.17 6.01 -12.71
N MET A 353 1.33 6.68 -13.84
CA MET A 353 1.89 8.02 -13.87
C MET A 353 1.23 8.92 -14.89
N VAL A 354 1.52 10.20 -14.77
CA VAL A 354 0.79 11.27 -15.45
C VAL A 354 0.84 11.14 -16.99
N LEU A 355 1.98 10.81 -17.61
CA LEU A 355 2.08 10.59 -19.08
C LEU A 355 3.10 9.51 -19.45
N ALA A 356 2.65 8.40 -20.05
CA ALA A 356 3.46 7.19 -20.29
C ALA A 356 3.72 6.85 -21.77
N THR A 357 3.59 7.80 -22.71
CA THR A 357 3.62 7.52 -24.16
C THR A 357 4.99 7.37 -24.81
N GLY A 358 6.07 7.63 -24.08
CA GLY A 358 7.43 7.64 -24.64
C GLY A 358 8.08 6.27 -24.82
N LEU A 359 7.40 5.16 -24.55
CA LEU A 359 7.99 3.82 -24.67
C LEU A 359 8.23 3.48 -26.15
N THR A 360 9.37 2.89 -26.47
CA THR A 360 9.76 2.47 -27.82
C THR A 360 10.11 0.98 -27.86
N ASP A 361 10.12 0.39 -29.06
CA ASP A 361 10.48 -1.02 -29.27
C ASP A 361 11.91 -1.32 -28.78
N GLU A 362 12.86 -0.40 -29.01
CA GLU A 362 14.24 -0.52 -28.52
C GLU A 362 14.29 -0.52 -26.99
N PHE A 363 13.50 0.35 -26.35
CA PHE A 363 13.41 0.38 -24.90
C PHE A 363 12.87 -0.94 -24.34
N MET A 364 11.83 -1.50 -24.96
CA MET A 364 11.25 -2.78 -24.54
C MET A 364 12.23 -3.95 -24.69
N LEU A 365 13.06 -3.96 -25.72
CA LEU A 365 14.14 -4.94 -25.85
C LEU A 365 15.17 -4.82 -24.71
N ASN A 366 15.60 -3.60 -24.39
CA ASN A 366 16.54 -3.37 -23.29
C ASN A 366 15.93 -3.74 -21.93
N LEU A 367 14.65 -3.43 -21.73
CA LEU A 367 13.88 -3.81 -20.55
C LEU A 367 13.81 -5.33 -20.38
N ALA A 368 13.44 -6.05 -21.44
CA ALA A 368 13.32 -7.50 -21.43
C ALA A 368 14.67 -8.19 -21.13
N ARG A 369 15.78 -7.61 -21.57
CA ARG A 369 17.14 -8.07 -21.25
C ARG A 369 17.53 -7.80 -19.81
N ALA A 370 17.15 -6.65 -19.27
CA ALA A 370 17.48 -6.27 -17.89
C ALA A 370 16.72 -7.12 -16.86
N TRP A 371 15.46 -7.50 -17.17
CA TRP A 371 14.56 -8.17 -16.23
C TRP A 371 13.99 -9.49 -16.79
N PRO A 372 14.80 -10.54 -16.96
CA PRO A 372 14.33 -11.83 -17.49
C PRO A 372 13.37 -12.58 -16.54
N ARG A 373 13.28 -12.16 -15.27
CA ARG A 373 12.37 -12.73 -14.27
C ARG A 373 11.05 -11.96 -14.13
N LEU A 374 10.83 -10.95 -14.95
CA LEU A 374 9.62 -10.12 -14.96
C LEU A 374 8.38 -11.00 -15.09
N TRP A 375 7.45 -10.85 -14.15
CA TRP A 375 6.16 -11.53 -14.16
C TRP A 375 4.99 -10.55 -14.27
N TYR A 376 5.18 -9.30 -13.84
CA TYR A 376 4.19 -8.25 -13.91
C TYR A 376 4.82 -6.94 -14.38
N LEU A 377 4.29 -6.36 -15.46
CA LEU A 377 4.66 -5.03 -15.93
C LEU A 377 3.42 -4.19 -16.19
N SER A 378 3.33 -3.05 -15.54
CA SER A 378 2.30 -2.05 -15.79
C SER A 378 2.94 -0.69 -15.92
N VAL A 379 2.81 -0.06 -17.08
CA VAL A 379 3.15 1.34 -17.30
C VAL A 379 1.92 1.98 -17.95
N LYS A 380 1.10 2.65 -17.14
CA LYS A 380 -0.16 3.26 -17.58
C LYS A 380 -0.23 4.72 -17.14
N SER A 381 -1.09 5.48 -17.81
CA SER A 381 -1.48 6.82 -17.40
C SER A 381 -2.97 6.88 -17.11
N ASP A 382 -3.33 7.56 -16.02
CA ASP A 382 -4.71 7.86 -15.68
C ASP A 382 -5.18 9.19 -16.33
N LEU A 383 -4.27 9.91 -17.01
CA LEU A 383 -4.64 11.10 -17.77
C LEU A 383 -5.01 10.76 -19.20
N LYS A 384 -6.04 11.46 -19.66
CA LYS A 384 -6.46 11.43 -21.04
C LYS A 384 -5.46 12.19 -21.92
N HIS A 385 -4.99 11.58 -22.98
CA HIS A 385 -3.98 12.12 -23.89
C HIS A 385 -4.24 11.66 -25.34
N VAL A 386 -3.84 12.49 -26.32
CA VAL A 386 -4.12 12.27 -27.75
C VAL A 386 -2.86 11.82 -28.51
N ALA A 387 -1.71 11.73 -27.84
CA ALA A 387 -0.47 11.32 -28.48
C ALA A 387 -0.48 9.81 -28.77
N GLN A 388 -0.19 9.45 -30.01
CA GLN A 388 -0.01 8.06 -30.43
C GLN A 388 1.24 7.44 -29.76
N PRO A 389 1.17 6.21 -29.23
CA PRO A 389 2.32 5.55 -28.63
C PRO A 389 3.39 5.24 -29.68
N SER A 390 4.66 5.37 -29.29
CA SER A 390 5.79 4.99 -30.17
C SER A 390 6.09 3.48 -30.14
N LEU A 391 5.67 2.79 -29.07
CA LEU A 391 5.77 1.35 -28.93
C LEU A 391 4.79 0.67 -29.88
N THR A 392 5.30 -0.19 -30.75
CA THR A 392 4.47 -0.98 -31.66
C THR A 392 4.10 -2.34 -31.05
N LEU A 393 3.19 -3.04 -31.70
CA LEU A 393 2.89 -4.44 -31.37
C LEU A 393 4.13 -5.34 -31.54
N GLU A 394 4.99 -5.06 -32.52
CA GLU A 394 6.26 -5.77 -32.74
C GLU A 394 7.22 -5.59 -31.55
N GLY A 395 7.22 -4.42 -30.92
CA GLY A 395 8.02 -4.12 -29.73
C GLY A 395 7.72 -4.97 -28.50
N LEU A 396 6.62 -5.73 -28.49
CA LEU A 396 6.30 -6.69 -27.43
C LEU A 396 7.01 -8.03 -27.60
N LEU A 397 7.52 -8.34 -28.79
CA LEU A 397 8.18 -9.61 -29.11
C LEU A 397 9.33 -9.96 -28.15
N PRO A 398 10.25 -9.03 -27.77
CA PRO A 398 11.33 -9.33 -26.84
C PRO A 398 10.86 -9.83 -25.48
N LEU A 399 9.70 -9.38 -24.99
CA LEU A 399 9.13 -9.85 -23.72
C LEU A 399 8.76 -11.33 -23.80
N SER A 400 8.18 -11.77 -24.91
CA SER A 400 7.83 -13.17 -25.13
C SER A 400 9.09 -14.06 -25.28
N GLU A 401 10.21 -13.50 -25.74
CA GLU A 401 11.47 -14.22 -25.92
C GLU A 401 12.28 -14.34 -24.62
N LEU A 402 12.34 -13.26 -23.85
CA LEU A 402 13.31 -13.08 -22.77
C LEU A 402 12.69 -13.13 -21.36
N CYS A 403 11.37 -12.95 -21.23
CA CYS A 403 10.66 -12.91 -19.96
C CYS A 403 9.67 -14.08 -19.80
N PRO A 404 10.12 -15.35 -19.68
CA PRO A 404 9.26 -16.54 -19.69
C PRO A 404 8.27 -16.63 -18.52
N ARG A 405 8.42 -15.78 -17.50
CA ARG A 405 7.54 -15.70 -16.34
C ARG A 405 6.46 -14.63 -16.47
N LEU A 406 6.46 -13.83 -17.54
CA LEU A 406 5.51 -12.76 -17.73
C LEU A 406 4.08 -13.31 -17.74
N ASP A 407 3.26 -12.80 -16.83
CA ASP A 407 1.86 -13.18 -16.62
C ASP A 407 0.93 -12.03 -17.00
N THR A 408 1.29 -10.80 -16.61
CA THR A 408 0.49 -9.58 -16.85
C THR A 408 1.30 -8.48 -17.51
N LEU A 409 0.70 -7.83 -18.52
CA LEU A 409 1.22 -6.65 -19.18
C LEU A 409 0.12 -5.60 -19.32
N ASN A 410 0.36 -4.39 -18.82
CA ASN A 410 -0.53 -3.24 -18.95
C ASN A 410 0.26 -2.08 -19.57
N LEU A 411 0.04 -1.77 -20.85
CA LEU A 411 0.82 -0.78 -21.58
C LEU A 411 -0.03 -0.02 -22.61
N SER A 412 0.48 1.13 -23.02
CA SER A 412 0.05 1.82 -24.24
C SER A 412 0.96 1.43 -25.40
N PHE A 413 0.37 0.92 -26.49
CA PHE A 413 1.09 0.58 -27.71
C PHE A 413 0.21 0.82 -28.93
N HIS A 414 0.86 1.09 -30.07
CA HIS A 414 0.21 1.22 -31.35
C HIS A 414 0.11 -0.15 -32.03
N ALA A 415 -1.12 -0.61 -32.26
CA ALA A 415 -1.39 -1.90 -32.88
C ALA A 415 -1.30 -1.81 -34.42
N THR A 416 -0.08 -1.87 -34.94
CA THR A 416 0.24 -2.03 -36.37
C THR A 416 0.64 -3.45 -36.70
N LEU A 417 0.42 -3.87 -37.95
CA LEU A 417 0.89 -5.17 -38.40
C LEU A 417 2.44 -5.24 -38.35
N PRO A 418 3.01 -6.25 -37.68
CA PRO A 418 4.47 -6.40 -37.58
C PRO A 418 5.13 -6.74 -38.91
N SER A 419 6.45 -6.56 -38.96
CA SER A 419 7.27 -6.98 -40.10
C SER A 419 7.19 -8.50 -40.35
N ALA A 420 7.42 -8.93 -41.59
CA ALA A 420 7.42 -10.35 -41.94
C ALA A 420 8.42 -11.18 -41.10
N GLY A 421 9.55 -10.57 -40.73
CA GLY A 421 10.55 -11.18 -39.85
C GLY A 421 10.04 -11.38 -38.43
N ALA A 422 9.33 -10.39 -37.87
CA ALA A 422 8.73 -10.50 -36.55
C ALA A 422 7.63 -11.57 -36.51
N ILE A 423 6.76 -11.62 -37.52
CA ILE A 423 5.73 -12.66 -37.65
C ILE A 423 6.36 -14.06 -37.65
N GLN A 424 7.44 -14.24 -38.40
CA GLN A 424 8.15 -15.53 -38.42
C GLN A 424 8.74 -15.90 -37.05
N ARG A 425 9.35 -14.93 -36.34
CA ARG A 425 9.85 -15.14 -34.98
C ARG A 425 8.74 -15.50 -33.99
N ALA A 426 7.60 -14.80 -34.03
CA ALA A 426 6.47 -15.09 -33.16
C ALA A 426 5.99 -16.55 -33.31
N LYS A 427 5.90 -17.05 -34.55
CA LYS A 427 5.58 -18.46 -34.83
C LYS A 427 6.57 -19.45 -34.25
N GLU A 428 7.86 -19.10 -34.22
CA GLU A 428 8.90 -19.93 -33.59
C GLU A 428 8.78 -19.95 -32.07
N ILE A 429 8.44 -18.80 -31.46
CA ILE A 429 8.23 -18.65 -30.01
C ILE A 429 7.00 -19.42 -29.55
N ARG A 430 5.91 -19.43 -30.34
CA ARG A 430 4.67 -20.17 -30.03
C ARG A 430 4.95 -21.61 -29.58
N ARG A 431 5.95 -22.26 -30.19
CA ARG A 431 6.37 -23.63 -29.86
C ARG A 431 6.88 -23.80 -28.42
N LYS A 432 7.37 -22.73 -27.79
CA LYS A 432 7.86 -22.70 -26.41
C LYS A 432 6.74 -22.55 -25.36
N ALA A 433 5.49 -22.31 -25.80
CA ALA A 433 4.29 -22.21 -24.95
C ALA A 433 4.43 -21.21 -23.77
N HIS A 434 4.48 -19.92 -24.09
CA HIS A 434 4.56 -18.84 -23.09
C HIS A 434 3.38 -18.89 -22.09
N ARG A 435 3.63 -18.55 -20.81
CA ARG A 435 2.63 -18.57 -19.72
C ARG A 435 1.88 -17.25 -19.52
N PHE A 436 1.95 -16.36 -20.51
CA PHE A 436 1.35 -15.04 -20.43
C PHE A 436 -0.17 -15.14 -20.50
N LYS A 437 -0.87 -14.34 -19.69
CA LYS A 437 -2.29 -14.54 -19.40
C LYS A 437 -3.14 -13.29 -19.57
N ARG A 438 -2.62 -12.12 -19.16
CA ARG A 438 -3.39 -10.89 -18.99
C ARG A 438 -2.75 -9.74 -19.75
N LEU A 439 -3.43 -9.26 -20.79
CA LEU A 439 -3.04 -8.06 -21.53
C LEU A 439 -4.02 -6.92 -21.22
N GLY A 440 -3.52 -5.77 -20.79
CA GLY A 440 -4.23 -4.51 -20.75
C GLY A 440 -3.67 -3.57 -21.81
N ALA A 441 -4.49 -3.20 -22.80
CA ALA A 441 -4.14 -2.18 -23.79
C ALA A 441 -4.77 -0.84 -23.40
N TYR A 442 -3.92 0.12 -23.05
CA TYR A 442 -4.32 1.49 -22.73
C TYR A 442 -4.12 2.36 -23.96
N PHE A 443 -5.19 2.68 -24.67
CA PHE A 443 -5.07 3.22 -26.02
C PHE A 443 -5.37 4.72 -26.10
N THR A 444 -4.71 5.38 -27.05
CA THR A 444 -4.92 6.79 -27.42
C THR A 444 -5.23 7.01 -28.88
N CYS A 445 -5.18 5.94 -29.67
CA CYS A 445 -5.46 5.93 -31.10
C CYS A 445 -6.06 4.58 -31.49
N ALA A 446 -6.74 4.57 -32.64
CA ALA A 446 -7.20 3.33 -33.23
C ALA A 446 -6.01 2.39 -33.58
N PRO A 447 -6.22 1.06 -33.55
CA PRO A 447 -5.38 0.14 -34.31
C PRO A 447 -5.32 0.59 -35.77
N SER A 448 -4.22 0.29 -36.45
CA SER A 448 -4.10 0.49 -37.89
C SER A 448 -5.26 -0.16 -38.62
N GLU A 449 -5.56 0.29 -39.84
CA GLU A 449 -6.57 -0.34 -40.72
C GLU A 449 -6.21 -1.75 -41.19
N ASP A 450 -5.09 -2.30 -40.70
CA ASP A 450 -4.69 -3.68 -40.91
C ASP A 450 -5.74 -4.67 -40.40
N ASP A 451 -5.71 -5.87 -40.97
CA ASP A 451 -6.65 -6.95 -40.66
C ASP A 451 -6.55 -7.36 -39.16
N PRO A 452 -7.63 -7.19 -38.36
CA PRO A 452 -7.64 -7.55 -36.94
C PRO A 452 -7.35 -9.03 -36.71
N GLU A 453 -7.66 -9.90 -37.67
CA GLU A 453 -7.32 -11.33 -37.61
C GLU A 453 -5.81 -11.53 -37.59
N ARG A 454 -5.07 -10.76 -38.40
CA ARG A 454 -3.60 -10.88 -38.46
C ARG A 454 -2.93 -10.33 -37.21
N LEU A 455 -3.44 -9.21 -36.67
CA LEU A 455 -2.98 -8.66 -35.39
C LEU A 455 -3.22 -9.67 -34.25
N ALA A 456 -4.40 -10.30 -34.23
CA ALA A 456 -4.74 -11.34 -33.27
C ALA A 456 -3.85 -12.59 -33.43
N ASP A 457 -3.60 -13.05 -34.67
CA ASP A 457 -2.69 -14.19 -34.94
C ASP A 457 -1.30 -13.93 -34.36
N PHE A 458 -0.77 -12.73 -34.59
CA PHE A 458 0.54 -12.35 -34.08
C PHE A 458 0.58 -12.34 -32.53
N LEU A 459 -0.44 -11.75 -31.88
CA LEU A 459 -0.57 -11.77 -30.42
C LEU A 459 -0.61 -13.20 -29.87
N LEU A 460 -1.38 -14.08 -30.50
CA LEU A 460 -1.54 -15.49 -30.10
C LEU A 460 -0.29 -16.33 -30.40
N ASP A 461 0.48 -15.95 -31.41
CA ASP A 461 1.78 -16.57 -31.70
C ASP A 461 2.80 -16.23 -30.60
N MET A 462 2.88 -14.97 -30.15
CA MET A 462 3.73 -14.58 -29.02
C MET A 462 3.24 -15.14 -27.68
N PHE A 463 1.92 -15.08 -27.46
CA PHE A 463 1.30 -15.34 -26.17
C PHE A 463 0.09 -16.28 -26.32
N PRO A 464 0.33 -17.59 -26.48
CA PRO A 464 -0.71 -18.56 -26.80
C PRO A 464 -1.69 -18.87 -25.66
N ARG A 465 -1.56 -18.23 -24.49
CA ARG A 465 -2.39 -18.49 -23.29
C ARG A 465 -3.07 -17.23 -22.75
N ILE A 466 -3.17 -16.18 -23.56
CA ILE A 466 -3.98 -15.00 -23.22
C ILE A 466 -5.42 -15.48 -22.97
N TYR A 467 -5.96 -15.20 -21.80
CA TYR A 467 -7.38 -15.44 -21.49
C TYR A 467 -8.11 -14.15 -21.08
N SER A 468 -7.35 -13.11 -20.74
CA SER A 468 -7.87 -11.80 -20.37
C SER A 468 -7.22 -10.75 -21.23
N PHE A 469 -8.03 -10.02 -21.97
CA PHE A 469 -7.62 -8.84 -22.72
C PHE A 469 -8.51 -7.70 -22.25
N HIS A 470 -7.96 -6.74 -21.49
CA HIS A 470 -8.65 -5.56 -21.00
C HIS A 470 -8.30 -4.34 -21.85
N LEU A 471 -9.28 -3.47 -22.07
CA LEU A 471 -9.12 -2.20 -22.77
C LEU A 471 -9.31 -1.07 -21.77
N GLY A 472 -8.30 -0.19 -21.67
CA GLY A 472 -8.38 1.05 -20.90
C GLY A 472 -8.39 2.23 -21.85
N ASP A 473 -9.44 3.04 -21.82
CA ASP A 473 -9.45 4.27 -22.59
C ASP A 473 -8.59 5.35 -21.91
N THR A 474 -7.67 5.93 -22.67
CA THR A 474 -6.90 7.09 -22.27
C THR A 474 -7.02 8.23 -23.28
N MET A 475 -8.03 8.21 -24.17
CA MET A 475 -8.33 9.29 -25.11
C MET A 475 -9.06 10.44 -24.41
N ALA A 476 -8.84 11.67 -24.91
CA ALA A 476 -9.60 12.83 -24.47
C ALA A 476 -11.09 12.71 -24.85
N GLU A 477 -12.00 13.11 -23.95
CA GLU A 477 -13.46 13.02 -24.11
C GLU A 477 -14.00 13.69 -25.38
N GLN A 478 -13.24 14.60 -25.96
CA GLN A 478 -13.62 15.38 -27.15
C GLN A 478 -12.96 14.85 -28.43
N SER A 479 -12.26 13.71 -28.39
CA SER A 479 -11.64 13.15 -29.58
C SER A 479 -12.69 12.62 -30.56
N VAL A 480 -12.71 13.17 -31.77
CA VAL A 480 -13.58 12.74 -32.87
C VAL A 480 -13.30 11.27 -33.24
N GLU A 481 -12.07 10.80 -33.03
CA GLU A 481 -11.63 9.45 -33.35
C GLU A 481 -11.97 8.42 -32.28
N TYR A 482 -12.47 8.85 -31.10
CA TYR A 482 -12.71 7.95 -29.97
C TYR A 482 -13.67 6.79 -30.28
N PRO A 483 -14.86 7.01 -30.86
CA PRO A 483 -15.81 5.92 -31.15
C PRO A 483 -15.24 4.89 -32.14
N GLU A 484 -14.45 5.36 -33.10
CA GLU A 484 -13.80 4.49 -34.07
C GLU A 484 -12.64 3.69 -33.45
N ALA A 485 -11.82 4.35 -32.64
CA ALA A 485 -10.70 3.73 -31.96
C ALA A 485 -11.17 2.62 -31.01
N ILE A 486 -12.14 2.91 -30.12
CA ILE A 486 -12.66 1.92 -29.19
C ILE A 486 -13.30 0.74 -29.93
N SER A 487 -14.09 1.00 -30.99
CA SER A 487 -14.71 -0.07 -31.78
C SER A 487 -13.68 -1.00 -32.43
N ARG A 488 -12.59 -0.44 -32.98
CA ARG A 488 -11.51 -1.23 -33.59
C ARG A 488 -10.74 -2.05 -32.53
N TRP A 489 -10.49 -1.49 -31.34
CA TRP A 489 -9.87 -2.23 -30.23
C TRP A 489 -10.76 -3.34 -29.68
N GLU A 490 -12.06 -3.09 -29.49
CA GLU A 490 -13.05 -4.10 -29.09
C GLU A 490 -13.11 -5.24 -30.10
N ARG A 491 -13.06 -4.93 -31.40
CA ARG A 491 -13.00 -5.95 -32.46
C ARG A 491 -11.74 -6.83 -32.32
N LEU A 492 -10.57 -6.22 -32.13
CA LEU A 492 -9.32 -6.97 -31.92
C LEU A 492 -9.39 -7.84 -30.64
N GLN A 493 -9.88 -7.27 -29.53
CA GLN A 493 -10.08 -7.96 -28.26
C GLN A 493 -10.98 -9.19 -28.44
N HIS A 494 -12.11 -9.01 -29.12
CA HIS A 494 -13.06 -10.07 -29.39
C HIS A 494 -12.43 -11.20 -30.22
N VAL A 495 -11.73 -10.90 -31.31
CA VAL A 495 -11.05 -11.90 -32.15
C VAL A 495 -10.02 -12.71 -31.36
N VAL A 496 -9.21 -12.06 -30.52
CA VAL A 496 -8.22 -12.74 -29.67
C VAL A 496 -8.89 -13.71 -28.69
N LEU A 497 -9.95 -13.26 -28.00
CA LEU A 497 -10.64 -14.07 -26.99
C LEU A 497 -11.45 -15.22 -27.61
N ALA A 498 -12.13 -14.98 -28.74
CA ALA A 498 -12.88 -16.01 -29.46
C ALA A 498 -11.98 -17.16 -29.92
N ARG A 499 -10.82 -16.84 -30.52
CA ARG A 499 -9.84 -17.85 -30.96
C ARG A 499 -9.25 -18.66 -29.80
N GLN A 500 -9.10 -18.05 -28.62
CA GLN A 500 -8.64 -18.75 -27.41
C GLN A 500 -9.69 -19.70 -26.83
N GLN A 501 -10.97 -19.32 -26.92
CA GLN A 501 -12.08 -20.16 -26.49
C GLN A 501 -12.44 -21.26 -27.52
N GLY A 502 -11.78 -21.27 -28.69
CA GLY A 502 -12.05 -22.21 -29.77
C GLY A 502 -13.31 -21.89 -30.57
N MET A 503 -13.81 -20.66 -30.49
CA MET A 503 -14.98 -20.20 -31.25
C MET A 503 -14.53 -19.67 -32.62
N SER A 504 -15.09 -20.24 -33.70
CA SER A 504 -14.91 -19.73 -35.06
C SER A 504 -15.81 -18.52 -35.28
N MET A 505 -15.37 -17.54 -36.07
CA MET A 505 -16.21 -16.38 -36.46
C MET A 505 -17.49 -16.81 -37.20
N PHE A 506 -17.48 -17.99 -37.83
CA PHE A 506 -18.64 -18.59 -38.49
C PHE A 506 -19.68 -19.18 -37.52
N ASP A 507 -19.34 -19.36 -36.24
CA ASP A 507 -20.28 -19.80 -35.20
C ASP A 507 -21.03 -18.62 -34.55
N LEU A 508 -20.82 -17.40 -35.06
CA LEU A 508 -21.26 -16.12 -34.47
C LEU A 508 -22.05 -15.22 -35.45
N GLU A 509 -22.47 -15.74 -36.60
CA GLU A 509 -23.58 -15.18 -37.41
C GLU A 509 -24.84 -16.02 -37.20
#